data_AF-G7KFW9-F1
#
_entry.id   AF-G7KFW9-F1
#
_cell.length_a   1.000
_cell.length_b   1.000
_cell.length_c   1.000
_cell.angle_alpha   90.00
_cell.angle_beta   90.00
_cell.angle_gamma   90.00
#
_symmetry.space_group_name_H-M   'P 1'
#
loop_
_entity.id
_entity.type
_entity.pdbx_description
1 polymer ?
#
loop_
_entity_poly.entity_id
_entity_poly.type
_entity_poly.pdbx_seq_one_letter_code
_entity_poly.pdbx_strand_id
1 'polypeptide(L)'
;MFGVVFPNRSFPMDISTFSQIDTFHWILDMNTFVGEAYDQVTEICIFLLNNFTLPPDKALAVYVQSPGSPFVFCGAVTIARPSAVLSLLWPEPGSGAIQPQLTADAVPISAKIGVSVEDLASLNSIDVAGEKRIERLAMKVGENLFNFMQSFCGVDGSKLIVPMDILDRWFKKFQERAKRDPEYLKGFAL
;
A
#
# COMPACT_ATOMS: atom_id res chain seq x y z
N MET A 1 17.66 -2.72 15.15
CA MET A 1 16.96 -1.45 14.86
C MET A 1 15.90 -1.71 13.80
N PHE A 2 16.23 -1.91 12.52
CA PHE A 2 15.37 -2.60 11.55
C PHE A 2 16.15 -2.88 10.26
N GLY A 3 15.62 -3.75 9.41
CA GLY A 3 16.02 -3.89 8.02
C GLY A 3 14.80 -3.75 7.10
N VAL A 4 15.06 -3.38 5.85
CA VAL A 4 14.03 -3.29 4.82
C VAL A 4 14.47 -4.02 3.55
N VAL A 5 13.50 -4.56 2.82
CA VAL A 5 13.68 -5.13 1.49
C VAL A 5 12.55 -4.60 0.61
N PHE A 6 12.89 -4.13 -0.58
CA PHE A 6 11.91 -3.80 -1.62
C PHE A 6 11.78 -5.01 -2.55
N PRO A 7 10.62 -5.72 -2.54
CA PRO A 7 10.45 -6.94 -3.32
C PRO A 7 10.80 -6.73 -4.80
N ASN A 8 11.65 -7.62 -5.34
CA ASN A 8 12.14 -7.58 -6.71
C ASN A 8 12.93 -6.32 -7.11
N ARG A 9 13.30 -5.45 -6.16
CA ARG A 9 13.96 -4.16 -6.42
C ARG A 9 15.25 -3.95 -5.65
N SER A 10 15.37 -4.51 -4.44
CA SER A 10 16.56 -4.34 -3.61
C SER A 10 17.04 -5.64 -2.96
N PHE A 11 18.32 -5.67 -2.63
CA PHE A 11 18.84 -6.54 -1.57
C PHE A 11 18.37 -6.02 -0.19
N PRO A 12 18.50 -6.82 0.88
CA PRO A 12 18.27 -6.33 2.23
C PRO A 12 19.13 -5.10 2.54
N MET A 13 18.46 -4.03 2.93
CA MET A 13 19.05 -2.76 3.34
C MET A 13 18.91 -2.65 4.85
N ASP A 14 19.97 -2.18 5.51
CA ASP A 14 19.93 -1.87 6.92
C ASP A 14 19.72 -0.37 7.15
N ILE A 15 19.61 0.01 8.42
CA ILE A 15 19.38 1.38 8.84
C ILE A 15 20.43 2.40 8.35
N SER A 16 21.65 1.97 8.01
CA SER A 16 22.70 2.89 7.51
C SER A 16 22.36 3.50 6.14
N THR A 17 21.44 2.87 5.41
CA THR A 17 20.90 3.40 4.15
C THR A 17 19.90 4.54 4.34
N PHE A 18 19.41 4.75 5.57
CA PHE A 18 18.49 5.82 5.91
C PHE A 18 19.24 7.00 6.53
N SER A 19 18.80 8.21 6.19
CA SER A 19 19.20 9.43 6.89
C SER A 19 18.44 9.53 8.20
N GLN A 20 19.14 9.42 9.32
CA GLN A 20 18.54 9.62 10.64
C GLN A 20 18.34 11.12 10.88
N ILE A 21 17.09 11.55 11.06
CA ILE A 21 16.76 12.97 11.30
C ILE A 21 16.66 13.29 12.79
N ASP A 22 16.32 12.30 13.61
CA ASP A 22 16.39 12.36 15.08
C ASP A 22 16.52 10.95 15.68
N THR A 23 16.44 10.83 17.01
CA THR A 23 16.59 9.55 17.72
C THR A 23 15.60 8.46 17.31
N PHE A 24 14.41 8.84 16.85
CA PHE A 24 13.29 7.95 16.58
C PHE A 24 12.80 7.99 15.12
N HIS A 25 13.39 8.80 14.25
CA HIS A 25 12.95 8.98 12.87
C HIS A 25 14.09 8.82 11.85
N TRP A 26 13.78 8.09 10.79
CA TRP A 26 14.68 7.78 9.68
C TRP A 26 13.99 8.02 8.34
N ILE A 27 14.72 8.58 7.38
CA ILE A 27 14.21 8.89 6.04
C ILE A 27 15.07 8.20 4.97
N LEU A 28 14.40 7.54 4.04
CA LEU A 28 14.99 7.08 2.78
C LEU A 28 14.45 7.94 1.64
N ASP A 29 15.36 8.53 0.88
CA ASP A 29 15.03 9.28 -0.32
C ASP A 29 14.85 8.32 -1.50
N MET A 30 13.75 8.43 -2.25
CA MET A 30 13.48 7.53 -3.37
C MET A 30 14.45 7.72 -4.54
N ASN A 31 15.22 8.81 -4.59
CA ASN A 31 16.31 8.98 -5.55
C ASN A 31 17.43 7.94 -5.39
N THR A 32 17.46 7.19 -4.28
CA THR A 32 18.32 6.01 -4.12
C THR A 32 18.05 4.95 -5.20
N PHE A 33 16.82 4.85 -5.71
CA PHE A 33 16.45 3.95 -6.81
C PHE A 33 16.61 4.66 -8.17
N VAL A 34 17.82 4.61 -8.71
CA VAL A 34 18.11 5.24 -10.02
C VAL A 34 17.37 4.51 -11.14
N GLY A 35 16.56 5.25 -11.90
CA GLY A 35 15.87 4.74 -13.08
C GLY A 35 14.49 4.12 -12.83
N GLU A 36 14.03 4.10 -11.57
CA GLU A 36 12.68 3.66 -11.21
C GLU A 36 11.85 4.83 -10.71
N ALA A 37 10.60 4.93 -11.17
CA ALA A 37 9.67 5.91 -10.62
C ALA A 37 9.21 5.45 -9.23
N TYR A 38 9.12 6.37 -8.27
CA TYR A 38 8.81 6.06 -6.87
C TYR A 38 7.46 5.34 -6.71
N ASP A 39 6.48 5.67 -7.55
CA ASP A 39 5.14 5.10 -7.56
C ASP A 39 5.10 3.63 -8.01
N GLN A 40 6.16 3.15 -8.68
CA GLN A 40 6.33 1.74 -9.00
C GLN A 40 6.79 0.92 -7.77
N VAL A 41 7.31 1.57 -6.73
CA VAL A 41 7.68 0.92 -5.47
C VAL A 41 6.42 0.79 -4.63
N THR A 42 5.69 -0.30 -4.82
CA THR A 42 4.36 -0.51 -4.23
C THR A 42 4.38 -1.26 -2.90
N GLU A 43 5.50 -1.89 -2.55
CA GLU A 43 5.63 -2.73 -1.36
C GLU A 43 6.99 -2.57 -0.70
N ILE A 44 6.99 -2.69 0.63
CA ILE A 44 8.19 -2.77 1.46
C ILE A 44 8.03 -3.94 2.44
N CYS A 45 9.05 -4.78 2.53
CA CYS A 45 9.19 -5.72 3.63
C CYS A 45 10.04 -5.05 4.71
N ILE A 46 9.50 -4.84 5.89
CA ILE A 46 10.22 -4.29 7.05
C ILE A 46 10.30 -5.34 8.14
N PHE A 47 11.43 -5.43 8.83
CA PHE A 47 11.66 -6.39 9.89
C PHE A 47 12.60 -5.87 10.98
N LEU A 48 12.38 -6.32 12.22
CA LEU A 48 13.23 -6.04 13.36
C LEU A 48 14.44 -6.98 13.36
N LEU A 49 15.62 -6.44 13.68
CA LEU A 49 16.85 -7.23 13.83
C LEU A 49 17.04 -7.68 15.28
N ASN A 50 17.41 -8.94 15.48
CA ASN A 50 17.40 -9.69 16.75
C ASN A 50 18.21 -9.08 17.91
N ASN A 51 18.99 -8.03 17.66
CA ASN A 51 19.93 -7.45 18.62
C ASN A 51 19.38 -6.17 19.28
N PHE A 52 18.18 -5.72 18.90
CA PHE A 52 17.56 -4.51 19.44
C PHE A 52 16.04 -4.68 19.54
N THR A 53 15.54 -4.83 20.76
CA THR A 53 14.11 -4.97 21.05
C THR A 53 13.46 -3.60 21.18
N LEU A 54 12.40 -3.34 20.42
CA LEU A 54 11.50 -2.23 20.72
C LEU A 54 10.85 -2.47 22.10
N PRO A 55 10.59 -1.41 22.89
CA PRO A 55 9.73 -1.52 24.05
C PRO A 55 8.35 -2.11 23.68
N PRO A 56 7.68 -2.84 24.59
CA PRO A 56 6.44 -3.56 24.28
C PRO A 56 5.25 -2.66 23.92
N ASP A 57 5.29 -1.40 24.34
CA ASP A 57 4.31 -0.34 24.06
C ASP A 57 4.66 0.47 22.80
N LYS A 58 5.73 0.11 22.09
CA LYS A 58 6.20 0.82 20.90
C LYS A 58 6.10 -0.02 19.64
N ALA A 59 5.98 0.68 18.52
CA ALA A 59 5.92 0.11 17.20
C ALA A 59 6.85 0.88 16.25
N LEU A 60 7.33 0.19 15.23
CA LEU A 60 8.10 0.79 14.16
C LEU A 60 7.17 1.01 12.97
N ALA A 61 6.75 2.25 12.79
CA ALA A 61 5.81 2.71 11.78
C ALA A 61 6.52 3.08 10.48
N VAL A 62 5.87 2.80 9.35
CA VAL A 62 6.31 3.17 8.01
C VAL A 62 5.33 4.17 7.43
N TYR A 63 5.87 5.23 6.84
CA TYR A 63 5.15 6.30 6.18
C TYR A 63 5.72 6.54 4.78
N VAL A 64 4.89 7.03 3.87
CA VAL A 64 5.29 7.45 2.52
C VAL A 64 4.90 8.89 2.25
N GLN A 65 5.70 9.57 1.44
CA GLN A 65 5.46 10.93 1.01
C GLN A 65 5.75 11.05 -0.48
N SER A 66 4.74 11.37 -1.28
CA SER A 66 4.93 11.82 -2.66
C SER A 66 5.43 13.28 -2.69
N PRO A 67 6.09 13.74 -3.76
CA PRO A 67 6.58 15.11 -3.85
C PRO A 67 5.50 16.15 -3.52
N GLY A 68 5.77 16.99 -2.52
CA GLY A 68 4.86 18.06 -2.08
C GLY A 68 3.59 17.60 -1.35
N SER A 69 3.49 16.33 -0.95
CA SER A 69 2.39 15.79 -0.15
C SER A 69 2.80 15.62 1.33
N PRO A 70 1.84 15.46 2.27
CA PRO A 70 2.15 15.06 3.64
C PRO A 70 2.53 13.57 3.71
N PHE A 71 3.22 13.18 4.79
CA PHE A 71 3.47 11.77 5.07
C PHE A 71 2.16 11.04 5.38
N VAL A 72 1.97 9.87 4.76
CA VAL A 72 0.82 8.99 4.96
C VAL A 72 1.30 7.68 5.55
N PHE A 73 0.64 7.24 6.61
CA PHE A 73 0.94 5.99 7.30
C PHE A 73 0.61 4.76 6.44
N CYS A 74 1.53 3.80 6.38
CA CYS A 74 1.39 2.55 5.61
C CYS A 74 1.20 1.31 6.48
N GLY A 75 1.74 1.31 7.69
CA GLY A 75 1.69 0.18 8.60
C GLY A 75 2.85 0.19 9.59
N ALA A 76 2.88 -0.81 10.46
CA ALA A 76 3.92 -0.93 11.48
C ALA A 76 4.26 -2.37 11.84
N VAL A 77 5.44 -2.56 12.41
CA VAL A 77 5.88 -3.81 13.04
C VAL A 77 6.09 -3.60 14.55
N THR A 78 5.91 -4.67 15.32
CA THR A 78 6.01 -4.67 16.78
C THR A 78 6.87 -5.85 17.23
N ILE A 79 7.19 -5.96 18.52
CA ILE A 79 7.90 -7.13 19.02
C ILE A 79 7.11 -8.44 18.84
N ALA A 80 5.77 -8.38 18.91
CA ALA A 80 4.89 -9.52 18.70
C ALA A 80 4.75 -9.90 17.22
N ARG A 81 4.86 -8.91 16.32
CA ARG A 81 4.87 -9.09 14.87
C ARG A 81 6.11 -8.41 14.29
N PRO A 82 7.28 -9.08 14.37
CA PRO A 82 8.58 -8.45 14.12
C PRO A 82 8.87 -8.18 12.64
N SER A 83 8.03 -8.63 11.72
CA SER A 83 8.16 -8.39 10.29
C SER A 83 6.80 -8.27 9.62
N ALA A 84 6.72 -7.46 8.56
CA ALA A 84 5.55 -7.36 7.72
C ALA A 84 5.93 -6.91 6.29
N VAL A 85 5.16 -7.38 5.30
CA VAL A 85 5.11 -6.77 3.97
C VAL A 85 3.98 -5.75 3.99
N LEU A 86 4.34 -4.48 3.82
CA LEU A 86 3.44 -3.34 3.84
C LEU A 86 3.34 -2.78 2.42
N SER A 87 2.15 -2.34 2.02
CA SER A 87 2.02 -1.66 0.74
C SER A 87 2.16 -0.16 0.91
N LEU A 88 2.90 0.42 -0.03
CA LEU A 88 3.20 1.82 -0.11
C LEU A 88 2.11 2.50 -0.93
N LEU A 89 1.10 3.00 -0.25
CA LEU A 89 0.01 3.75 -0.86
C LEU A 89 0.42 5.22 -1.01
N TRP A 90 1.16 5.51 -2.08
CA TRP A 90 1.64 6.85 -2.37
C TRP A 90 0.46 7.83 -2.51
N PRO A 91 0.43 8.95 -1.76
CA PRO A 91 -0.58 9.99 -1.93
C PRO A 91 -0.43 10.70 -3.28
N GLU A 92 -1.49 11.36 -3.74
CA GLU A 92 -1.39 12.18 -4.95
C GLU A 92 -0.38 13.33 -4.75
N PRO A 93 0.51 13.58 -5.73
CA PRO A 93 1.48 14.68 -5.65
C PRO A 93 0.78 16.03 -5.46
N GLY A 94 1.31 16.89 -4.60
CA GLY A 94 0.76 18.23 -4.36
C GLY A 94 -0.56 18.29 -3.59
N SER A 95 -1.09 17.17 -3.09
CA SER A 95 -2.34 17.10 -2.30
C SER A 95 -2.30 17.83 -0.95
N GLY A 96 -1.16 18.39 -0.53
CA GLY A 96 -1.04 19.13 0.73
C GLY A 96 -0.12 20.36 0.71
N ALA A 97 0.30 20.84 -0.46
CA ALA A 97 1.12 22.05 -0.55
C ALA A 97 0.24 23.29 -0.83
N ILE A 98 0.32 24.27 0.07
CA ILE A 98 0.22 25.68 -0.31
C ILE A 98 1.35 25.91 -1.32
N GLN A 99 1.02 26.32 -2.54
CA GLN A 99 2.00 26.56 -3.60
C GLN A 99 3.19 27.36 -3.05
N PRO A 100 4.42 26.81 -3.04
CA PRO A 100 5.59 27.64 -2.91
C PRO A 100 5.64 28.48 -4.18
N GLN A 101 5.52 29.80 -4.03
CA GLN A 101 5.83 30.76 -5.07
C GLN A 101 7.15 30.34 -5.75
N LEU A 102 7.12 30.25 -7.07
CA LEU A 102 8.24 29.93 -7.93
C LEU A 102 9.43 30.86 -7.63
N THR A 103 10.32 30.45 -6.73
CA THR A 103 11.69 30.96 -6.67
C THR A 103 12.57 29.98 -7.45
N ALA A 104 13.44 30.52 -8.30
CA ALA A 104 14.23 29.78 -9.28
C ALA A 104 15.33 28.86 -8.68
N ASP A 105 15.27 28.57 -7.38
CA ASP A 105 16.23 27.78 -6.60
C ASP A 105 15.60 26.58 -5.88
N ALA A 106 14.39 26.16 -6.29
CA ALA A 106 13.71 25.04 -5.66
C ALA A 106 14.44 23.70 -5.94
N VAL A 107 15.07 23.14 -4.90
CA VAL A 107 15.59 21.77 -4.89
C VAL A 107 14.47 20.82 -5.32
N PRO A 108 14.71 19.88 -6.27
CA PRO A 108 13.70 18.92 -6.67
C PRO A 108 13.17 18.16 -5.44
N ILE A 109 11.86 18.25 -5.20
CA ILE A 109 11.23 17.55 -4.07
C ILE A 109 11.11 16.09 -4.49
N SER A 110 11.91 15.21 -3.89
CA SER A 110 11.85 13.77 -4.07
C SER A 110 10.76 13.14 -3.20
N ALA A 111 10.27 11.97 -3.63
CA ALA A 111 9.44 11.12 -2.79
C ALA A 111 10.29 10.51 -1.67
N LYS A 112 9.67 10.23 -0.51
CA LYS A 112 10.38 9.76 0.68
C LYS A 112 9.63 8.64 1.38
N ILE A 113 10.39 7.72 1.97
CA ILE A 113 9.88 6.73 2.93
C ILE A 113 10.40 7.11 4.31
N GLY A 114 9.47 7.28 5.25
CA GLY A 114 9.77 7.56 6.65
C GLY A 114 9.58 6.31 7.49
N VAL A 115 10.50 6.08 8.43
CA VAL A 115 10.38 5.07 9.47
C VAL A 115 10.45 5.78 10.81
N SER A 116 9.48 5.53 11.70
CA SER A 116 9.39 6.17 13.01
C SER A 116 9.12 5.16 14.13
N VAL A 117 9.69 5.39 15.31
CA VAL A 117 9.26 4.69 16.54
C VAL A 117 8.11 5.46 17.17
N GLU A 118 6.94 4.82 17.20
CA GLU A 118 5.67 5.39 17.64
C GLU A 118 5.10 4.62 18.83
N ASP A 119 4.19 5.26 19.56
CA ASP A 119 3.39 4.58 20.58
C ASP A 119 2.36 3.65 19.93
N LEU A 120 2.22 2.42 20.42
CA LEU A 120 1.25 1.50 19.84
C LEU A 120 -0.19 2.05 19.93
N ALA A 121 -0.50 2.84 20.97
CA ALA A 121 -1.81 3.46 21.14
C ALA A 121 -2.05 4.65 20.20
N SER A 122 -1.00 5.27 19.62
CA SER A 122 -1.16 6.35 18.61
C SER A 122 -1.46 5.79 17.23
N LEU A 123 -1.13 4.52 16.98
CA LEU A 123 -1.24 3.85 15.68
C LEU A 123 -2.58 3.12 15.45
N ASN A 124 -3.69 3.59 16.05
CA ASN A 124 -5.03 2.97 15.94
C ASN A 124 -5.56 2.80 14.49
N SER A 125 -4.81 3.21 13.47
CA SER A 125 -5.12 3.08 12.03
C SER A 125 -4.37 1.94 11.31
N ILE A 126 -3.64 1.06 12.03
CA ILE A 126 -2.91 -0.11 11.47
C ILE A 126 -3.79 -0.97 10.54
N ASP A 127 -5.10 -1.04 10.78
CA ASP A 127 -6.03 -1.86 10.00
C ASP A 127 -6.67 -1.13 8.80
N VAL A 128 -6.60 0.20 8.73
CA VAL A 128 -7.34 1.00 7.73
C VAL A 128 -6.88 0.73 6.30
N ALA A 129 -5.59 0.43 6.10
CA ALA A 129 -5.07 0.08 4.77
C ALA A 129 -5.47 -1.35 4.34
N GLY A 130 -5.62 -2.26 5.30
CA GLY A 130 -6.17 -3.61 5.08
C GLY A 130 -7.66 -3.54 4.76
N GLU A 131 -8.41 -2.80 5.56
CA GLU A 131 -9.85 -2.54 5.37
C GLU A 131 -10.14 -1.88 4.03
N LYS A 132 -9.42 -0.81 3.66
CA LYS A 132 -9.59 -0.16 2.34
C LYS A 132 -9.28 -1.09 1.17
N ARG A 133 -8.35 -2.03 1.34
CA ARG A 133 -8.08 -3.07 0.33
C ARG A 133 -9.23 -4.05 0.22
N ILE A 134 -9.74 -4.52 1.35
CA ILE A 134 -10.89 -5.43 1.42
C ILE A 134 -12.13 -4.76 0.82
N GLU A 135 -12.34 -3.48 1.11
CA GLU A 135 -13.42 -2.67 0.54
C GLU A 135 -13.30 -2.55 -0.98
N ARG A 136 -12.12 -2.17 -1.51
CA ARG A 136 -11.90 -2.10 -2.97
C ARG A 136 -12.06 -3.46 -3.65
N LEU A 137 -11.55 -4.52 -3.02
CA LEU A 137 -11.71 -5.90 -3.48
C LEU A 137 -13.19 -6.24 -3.61
N ALA A 138 -13.99 -5.96 -2.57
CA ALA A 138 -15.43 -6.19 -2.59
C ALA A 138 -16.13 -5.39 -3.70
N MET A 139 -15.78 -4.12 -3.87
CA MET A 139 -16.34 -3.25 -4.92
C MET A 139 -16.05 -3.79 -6.33
N LYS A 140 -14.79 -4.17 -6.63
CA LYS A 140 -14.43 -4.72 -7.94
C LYS A 140 -15.05 -6.10 -8.20
N VAL A 141 -15.22 -6.93 -7.16
CA VAL A 141 -15.96 -8.20 -7.28
C VAL A 141 -17.42 -7.95 -7.63
N GLY A 142 -18.06 -6.96 -6.98
CA GLY A 142 -19.42 -6.54 -7.30
C GLY A 142 -19.56 -6.02 -8.74
N GLU A 143 -18.63 -5.17 -9.18
CA GLU A 143 -18.59 -4.66 -10.56
C GLU A 143 -18.40 -5.79 -11.58
N ASN A 144 -17.53 -6.76 -11.29
CA ASN A 144 -17.33 -7.92 -12.14
C ASN A 144 -18.61 -8.76 -12.29
N LEU A 145 -19.31 -8.98 -11.18
CA LEU A 145 -20.61 -9.66 -11.19
C LEU A 145 -21.64 -8.89 -12.02
N PHE A 146 -21.74 -7.58 -11.81
CA PHE A 146 -22.68 -6.72 -12.54
C PHE A 146 -22.43 -6.75 -14.05
N ASN A 147 -21.17 -6.60 -14.47
CA ASN A 147 -20.76 -6.69 -15.88
C ASN A 147 -21.06 -8.07 -16.47
N PHE A 148 -20.87 -9.14 -15.70
CA PHE A 148 -21.26 -10.48 -16.13
C PHE A 148 -22.77 -10.57 -16.32
N MET A 149 -23.58 -10.13 -15.36
CA MET A 149 -25.04 -10.15 -15.48
C MET A 149 -25.53 -9.35 -16.71
N GLN A 150 -24.97 -8.15 -16.95
CA GLN A 150 -25.29 -7.33 -18.13
C GLN A 150 -25.03 -8.07 -19.46
N SER A 151 -23.99 -8.90 -19.54
CA SER A 151 -23.65 -9.65 -20.76
C SER A 151 -24.70 -10.71 -21.16
N PHE A 152 -25.58 -11.12 -20.24
CA PHE A 152 -26.66 -12.08 -20.50
C PHE A 152 -28.04 -11.42 -20.58
N CYS A 153 -28.10 -10.08 -20.56
CA CYS A 153 -29.36 -9.35 -20.58
C CYS A 153 -29.93 -9.19 -21.99
N GLY A 154 -31.23 -9.45 -22.12
CA GLY A 154 -32.08 -8.74 -23.07
C GLY A 154 -32.54 -7.44 -22.41
N VAL A 155 -32.39 -6.29 -23.09
CA VAL A 155 -32.79 -5.00 -22.53
C VAL A 155 -34.29 -4.83 -22.72
N ASP A 156 -35.06 -4.84 -21.63
CA ASP A 156 -36.47 -4.44 -21.64
C ASP A 156 -36.66 -3.22 -20.71
N GLY A 157 -36.41 -2.03 -21.28
CA GLY A 157 -36.48 -0.76 -20.56
C GLY A 157 -35.50 -0.66 -19.38
N SER A 158 -36.03 -0.45 -18.17
CA SER A 158 -35.27 -0.15 -16.95
C SER A 158 -35.02 -1.37 -16.03
N LYS A 159 -35.31 -2.59 -16.48
CA LYS A 159 -35.17 -3.81 -15.67
C LYS A 159 -34.12 -4.74 -16.26
N LEU A 160 -33.28 -5.27 -15.39
CA LEU A 160 -32.29 -6.29 -15.74
C LEU A 160 -32.96 -7.66 -15.68
N ILE A 161 -33.27 -8.25 -16.84
CA ILE A 161 -33.81 -9.62 -16.92
C ILE A 161 -32.65 -10.58 -17.10
N VAL A 162 -32.44 -11.42 -16.10
CA VAL A 162 -31.38 -12.43 -16.07
C VAL A 162 -31.95 -13.82 -15.81
N PRO A 163 -31.34 -14.88 -16.36
CA PRO A 163 -31.68 -16.25 -15.99
C PRO A 163 -31.55 -16.50 -14.49
N MET A 164 -32.41 -17.33 -13.90
CA MET A 164 -32.37 -17.60 -12.45
C MET A 164 -31.05 -18.24 -11.99
N ASP A 165 -30.33 -18.91 -12.89
CA ASP A 165 -29.04 -19.56 -12.61
C ASP A 165 -27.82 -18.66 -12.91
N ILE A 166 -28.03 -17.36 -13.17
CA ILE A 166 -26.94 -16.45 -13.55
C ILE A 166 -25.85 -16.32 -12.49
N LEU A 167 -26.24 -16.31 -11.21
CA LEU A 167 -25.31 -16.20 -10.08
C LEU A 167 -24.47 -17.46 -9.95
N ASP A 168 -25.06 -18.64 -10.09
CA ASP A 168 -24.34 -19.92 -10.05
C ASP A 168 -23.34 -20.03 -11.21
N ARG A 169 -23.75 -19.61 -12.41
CA ARG A 169 -22.85 -19.58 -13.59
C ARG A 169 -21.68 -18.63 -13.39
N TRP A 170 -21.93 -17.42 -12.88
CA TRP A 170 -20.88 -16.47 -12.56
C TRP A 170 -19.93 -17.04 -11.51
N PHE A 171 -20.48 -17.56 -10.41
CA PHE A 171 -19.70 -18.06 -9.29
C PHE A 171 -18.79 -19.22 -9.70
N LYS A 172 -19.31 -20.18 -10.47
CA LYS A 172 -18.50 -21.29 -11.01
C LYS A 172 -17.37 -20.78 -11.90
N LYS A 173 -17.65 -19.84 -12.81
CA LYS A 173 -16.65 -19.22 -13.69
C LYS A 173 -15.59 -18.46 -12.90
N PHE A 174 -16.01 -17.70 -11.88
CA PHE A 174 -15.12 -16.94 -11.01
C PHE A 174 -14.19 -17.87 -10.22
N GLN A 175 -14.74 -18.94 -9.63
CA GLN A 175 -13.97 -19.92 -8.86
C GLN A 175 -12.98 -20.70 -9.73
N GLU A 176 -13.38 -21.15 -10.92
CA GLU A 176 -12.49 -21.84 -11.86
C GLU A 176 -11.33 -20.94 -12.28
N ARG A 177 -11.60 -19.65 -12.53
CA ARG A 177 -10.57 -18.68 -12.91
C ARG A 177 -9.62 -18.36 -11.76
N ALA A 178 -10.15 -18.17 -10.55
CA ALA A 178 -9.35 -17.94 -9.34
C ALA A 178 -8.44 -19.14 -8.99
N LYS A 179 -8.89 -20.38 -9.26
CA LYS A 179 -8.06 -21.57 -9.08
C LYS A 179 -6.95 -21.70 -10.11
N ARG A 180 -7.23 -21.29 -11.35
CA ARG A 180 -6.30 -21.42 -12.49
C ARG A 180 -5.24 -20.33 -12.50
N ASP A 181 -5.57 -19.14 -12.00
CA ASP A 181 -4.71 -17.97 -12.00
C ASP A 181 -4.64 -17.35 -10.59
N PRO A 182 -3.55 -17.60 -9.84
CA PRO A 182 -3.34 -17.02 -8.51
C PRO A 182 -3.27 -15.49 -8.50
N GLU A 183 -2.91 -14.86 -9.62
CA GLU A 183 -2.84 -13.40 -9.75
C GLU A 183 -4.21 -12.78 -10.07
N TYR A 184 -5.17 -13.58 -10.52
CA TYR A 184 -6.52 -13.10 -10.87
C TYR A 184 -7.16 -12.34 -9.71
N LEU A 185 -7.09 -12.89 -8.49
CA LEU A 185 -7.64 -12.24 -7.29
C LEU A 185 -6.85 -11.00 -6.87
N LYS A 186 -5.53 -10.96 -7.11
CA LYS A 186 -4.69 -9.80 -6.80
C LYS A 186 -5.02 -8.60 -7.69
N GLY A 187 -5.44 -8.83 -8.94
CA GLY A 187 -5.93 -7.76 -9.82
C GLY A 187 -7.16 -7.00 -9.28
N PHE A 188 -7.90 -7.59 -8.35
CA PHE A 188 -9.00 -6.92 -7.65
C PHE A 188 -8.55 -6.13 -6.41
N ALA A 189 -7.33 -6.35 -5.91
CA ALA A 189 -6.79 -5.69 -4.73
C ALA A 189 -5.85 -4.49 -5.06
N LEU A 190 -5.38 -4.40 -6.32
CA LEU A 190 -4.59 -3.29 -6.86
C LEU A 190 -5.46 -2.07 -7.17
#